data_AF-A0A5C4LE91-F1
#
_entry.id   AF-A0A5C4LE91-F1
#
_cell.length_a   1.000
_cell.length_b   1.000
_cell.length_c   1.000
_cell.angle_alpha   90.00
_cell.angle_beta   90.00
_cell.angle_gamma   90.00
#
_symmetry.space_group_name_H-M   'P 1'
#
loop_
_entity.id
_entity.type
_entity.pdbx_description
1 polymer ?
#
loop_
_entity_poly.entity_id
_entity_poly.type
_entity_poly.pdbx_seq_one_letter_code
_entity_poly.pdbx_strand_id
1 'polypeptide(L)'
;MRDDMNPDAQVGQLFRRLSTMRVELGEPAFERTIRDLLQTLGSSAMREAEARARALASRGGRHPSDVWVRPFADRRSSEGWLDEGASDLT
;
A
#
# COMPACT_ATOMS: atom_id res chain seq x y z
N MET A 1 -3.50 -18.33 -26.82
CA MET A 1 -3.68 -18.04 -25.38
C MET A 1 -5.06 -17.43 -25.22
N ARG A 2 -5.89 -17.93 -24.31
CA ARG A 2 -7.28 -17.50 -24.14
C ARG A 2 -7.30 -16.04 -23.63
N ASP A 3 -7.66 -15.11 -24.51
CA ASP A 3 -7.68 -13.64 -24.27
C ASP A 3 -8.70 -13.22 -23.19
N ASP A 4 -9.62 -14.13 -22.87
CA ASP A 4 -10.62 -14.07 -21.81
C ASP A 4 -10.04 -13.97 -20.38
N MET A 5 -8.74 -14.24 -20.19
CA MET A 5 -8.04 -14.08 -18.91
C MET A 5 -7.19 -12.80 -18.82
N ASN A 6 -7.11 -11.99 -19.90
CA ASN A 6 -6.39 -10.73 -19.87
C ASN A 6 -7.17 -9.69 -19.04
N PRO A 7 -6.60 -9.13 -17.95
CA PRO A 7 -7.28 -8.14 -17.11
C PRO A 7 -7.80 -6.93 -17.89
N ASP A 8 -7.03 -6.43 -18.86
CA ASP A 8 -7.42 -5.27 -19.67
C ASP A 8 -8.63 -5.59 -20.56
N ALA A 9 -8.66 -6.82 -21.12
CA ALA A 9 -9.79 -7.29 -21.90
C ALA A 9 -11.05 -7.45 -21.03
N GLN A 10 -10.92 -7.90 -19.79
CA GLN A 10 -12.03 -8.03 -18.83
C GLN A 10 -12.60 -6.66 -18.45
N VAL A 11 -11.76 -5.63 -18.25
CA VAL A 11 -12.21 -4.25 -18.00
C VAL A 11 -13.01 -3.73 -19.21
N GLY A 12 -12.51 -3.95 -20.43
CA GLY A 12 -13.24 -3.59 -21.64
C GLY A 12 -14.60 -4.31 -21.77
N GLN A 13 -14.65 -5.59 -21.39
CA GLN A 13 -15.90 -6.36 -21.39
C GLN A 13 -16.89 -5.86 -20.34
N LEU A 14 -16.42 -5.47 -19.15
CA LEU A 14 -17.24 -4.87 -18.11
C LEU A 14 -17.90 -3.58 -18.60
N PHE A 15 -17.11 -2.70 -19.23
CA PHE A 15 -17.63 -1.44 -19.78
C PHE A 15 -18.69 -1.68 -20.86
N ARG A 16 -18.42 -2.59 -21.80
CA ARG A 16 -19.39 -2.95 -22.85
C ARG A 16 -20.71 -3.46 -22.24
N ARG A 17 -20.64 -4.34 -21.25
CA ARG A 17 -21.83 -4.88 -20.58
C ARG A 17 -22.63 -3.78 -19.87
N LEU A 18 -21.94 -2.87 -19.16
CA LEU A 18 -22.59 -1.75 -18.49
C LEU A 18 -23.27 -0.79 -19.47
N SER A 19 -22.63 -0.48 -20.60
CA SER A 19 -23.23 0.38 -21.63
C SER A 19 -24.48 -0.23 -22.24
N THR A 20 -24.48 -1.54 -22.48
CA THR A 20 -25.63 -2.24 -23.07
C THR A 20 -26.75 -2.43 -22.05
N MET A 21 -26.40 -2.71 -20.79
CA MET A 21 -27.37 -2.92 -19.71
C MET A 21 -28.30 -1.73 -19.49
N ARG A 22 -27.77 -0.51 -19.59
CA ARG A 22 -28.58 0.70 -19.46
C ARG A 22 -29.68 0.78 -20.52
N VAL A 23 -29.39 0.32 -21.74
CA VAL A 23 -30.33 0.30 -22.87
C VAL A 23 -31.30 -0.88 -22.75
N GLU A 24 -30.82 -2.07 -22.40
CA GLU A 24 -31.62 -3.30 -22.41
C GLU A 24 -32.48 -3.49 -21.14
N LEU A 25 -31.98 -3.07 -19.98
CA LEU A 25 -32.62 -3.29 -18.67
C LEU A 25 -33.08 -2.01 -17.97
N GLY A 26 -32.70 -0.84 -18.50
CA GLY A 26 -33.10 0.48 -18.00
C GLY A 26 -32.29 1.00 -16.80
N GLU A 27 -32.54 2.27 -16.47
CA GLU A 27 -31.80 3.01 -15.44
C GLU A 27 -31.81 2.36 -14.05
N PRO A 28 -32.94 1.84 -13.52
CA PRO A 28 -32.95 1.28 -12.17
C PRO A 28 -32.08 0.01 -12.03
N ALA A 29 -32.02 -0.83 -13.06
CA ALA A 29 -31.16 -2.02 -13.06
C ALA A 29 -29.69 -1.64 -13.17
N PHE A 30 -29.39 -0.64 -13.99
CA PHE A 30 -28.06 -0.07 -14.12
C PHE A 30 -27.55 0.52 -12.79
N GLU A 31 -28.35 1.36 -12.11
CA GLU A 31 -27.97 1.97 -10.83
C GLU A 31 -27.67 0.94 -9.74
N ARG A 32 -28.50 -0.11 -9.61
CA ARG A 32 -28.24 -1.21 -8.67
C ARG A 32 -26.94 -1.93 -9.01
N THR A 33 -26.72 -2.23 -10.28
CA THR A 33 -25.50 -2.92 -10.74
C THR A 33 -24.25 -2.08 -10.46
N ILE A 34 -24.28 -0.77 -10.71
CA ILE A 34 -23.17 0.12 -10.39
C ILE A 34 -22.88 0.13 -8.90
N ARG A 35 -23.91 0.20 -8.05
CA ARG A 35 -23.75 0.16 -6.59
C ARG A 35 -23.07 -1.14 -6.14
N ASP A 36 -23.53 -2.28 -6.64
CA ASP A 36 -22.97 -3.59 -6.29
C ASP A 36 -21.52 -3.74 -6.76
N LEU A 37 -21.19 -3.23 -7.95
CA LEU A 37 -19.82 -3.20 -8.47
C LEU A 37 -18.90 -2.34 -7.59
N LEU A 38 -19.34 -1.14 -7.20
CA LEU A 38 -18.57 -0.26 -6.32
C LEU A 38 -18.32 -0.91 -4.95
N GLN A 39 -19.33 -1.56 -4.37
CA GLN A 39 -19.18 -2.28 -3.12
C GLN A 39 -18.20 -3.46 -3.23
N THR A 40 -18.26 -4.20 -4.34
CA THR A 40 -17.35 -5.33 -4.60
C THR A 40 -15.91 -4.85 -4.76
N LEU A 41 -15.69 -3.77 -5.52
CA LEU A 41 -14.38 -3.16 -5.70
C LEU A 41 -13.80 -2.66 -4.38
N GLY A 42 -14.59 -1.92 -3.60
CA GLY A 42 -14.17 -1.42 -2.29
C GLY A 42 -13.79 -2.55 -1.34
N SER A 43 -14.60 -3.61 -1.27
CA SER A 43 -14.33 -4.78 -0.45
C SER A 43 -13.06 -5.51 -0.88
N SER A 44 -12.82 -5.62 -2.18
CA SER A 44 -11.59 -6.23 -2.71
C SER A 44 -10.36 -5.39 -2.37
N ALA A 45 -10.42 -4.08 -2.57
CA ALA A 45 -9.32 -3.16 -2.25
C ALA A 45 -8.99 -3.18 -0.75
N MET A 46 -10.00 -3.24 0.12
CA MET A 46 -9.81 -3.34 1.57
C MET A 46 -9.09 -4.63 1.96
N ARG A 47 -9.50 -5.79 1.40
CA ARG A 47 -8.82 -7.07 1.66
C ARG A 47 -7.34 -7.04 1.27
N GLU A 48 -7.02 -6.44 0.13
CA GLU A 48 -5.64 -6.28 -0.31
C GLU A 48 -4.85 -5.33 0.60
N ALA A 49 -5.45 -4.21 1.02
CA ALA A 49 -4.84 -3.29 1.96
C ALA A 49 -4.54 -3.97 3.31
N GLU A 50 -5.48 -4.75 3.84
CA GLU A 50 -5.27 -5.53 5.05
C GLU A 50 -4.20 -6.61 4.89
N ALA A 51 -4.15 -7.30 3.75
CA ALA A 51 -3.12 -8.30 3.47
C ALA A 51 -1.73 -7.66 3.47
N ARG A 52 -1.59 -6.48 2.85
CA ARG A 52 -0.36 -5.69 2.87
C ARG A 52 -0.01 -5.23 4.28
N ALA A 53 -0.99 -4.74 5.04
CA ALA A 53 -0.79 -4.33 6.43
C ALA A 53 -0.32 -5.49 7.31
N ARG A 54 -0.91 -6.69 7.17
CA ARG A 54 -0.46 -7.92 7.86
C ARG A 54 0.96 -8.31 7.48
N ALA A 55 1.31 -8.26 6.19
CA ALA A 55 2.67 -8.56 5.72
C ALA A 55 3.70 -7.56 6.29
N LEU A 56 3.35 -6.27 6.40
CA LEU A 56 4.20 -5.27 7.04
C LEU A 56 4.30 -5.47 8.56
N ALA A 57 3.19 -5.78 9.23
CA ALA A 57 3.18 -6.08 10.66
C ALA A 57 4.03 -7.31 10.99
N SER A 58 4.04 -8.34 10.13
CA SER A 58 4.93 -9.49 10.28
C SER A 58 6.41 -9.15 10.12
N ARG A 59 6.75 -8.03 9.46
CA ARG A 59 8.12 -7.48 9.42
C ARG A 59 8.43 -6.53 10.56
N GLY A 60 7.43 -6.11 11.35
CA GLY A 60 7.59 -5.23 12.51
C GLY A 60 8.18 -5.93 13.74
N GLY A 61 8.33 -7.26 13.71
CA GLY A 61 9.12 -8.01 14.67
C GLY A 61 10.59 -7.91 14.32
N ARG A 62 11.40 -7.42 15.26
CA ARG A 62 12.87 -7.37 15.17
C ARG A 62 13.42 -8.73 14.73
N HIS A 63 14.08 -8.78 13.58
CA HIS A 63 14.74 -9.99 13.10
C HIS A 63 16.02 -10.21 13.93
N PRO A 64 16.41 -11.47 14.22
CA PRO A 64 17.63 -11.76 15.00
C PRO A 64 18.92 -11.18 14.40
N SER A 65 18.93 -10.93 13.08
CA SER A 65 20.05 -10.31 12.37
C SER A 65 19.99 -8.78 12.29
N ASP A 66 18.98 -8.14 12.87
CA ASP A 66 18.85 -6.69 12.81
C ASP A 66 19.91 -6.02 13.70
N VAL A 67 20.65 -5.06 13.13
CA VAL A 67 21.63 -4.26 13.86
C VAL A 67 20.90 -3.36 14.85
N TRP A 68 21.21 -3.52 16.13
CA TRP A 68 20.64 -2.67 17.17
C TRP A 68 21.36 -1.33 17.23
N VAL A 69 20.60 -0.27 17.02
CA VAL A 69 21.10 1.09 17.24
C VAL A 69 20.39 1.67 18.45
N ARG A 70 21.15 2.29 19.36
CA ARG A 70 20.57 2.99 20.52
C ARG A 70 19.68 4.15 20.07
N PRO A 71 18.52 4.36 20.72
CA PRO A 71 17.69 5.54 20.52
C PRO A 71 18.54 6.80 20.65
N PHE A 72 18.25 7.82 19.85
CA PHE A 72 19.06 9.03 19.78
C PHE A 72 19.20 9.72 21.15
N ALA A 73 18.14 9.74 21.95
CA ALA A 73 18.12 10.30 23.30
C ALA A 73 19.05 9.57 24.30
N ASP A 74 19.37 8.30 24.04
CA ASP A 74 20.25 7.47 24.88
C ASP A 74 21.70 7.44 24.39
N ARG A 75 22.00 8.16 23.30
CA ARG A 75 23.38 8.33 22.82
C ARG A 75 24.04 9.41 23.66
N ARG A 76 25.22 9.13 24.20
CA ARG A 76 26.07 10.19 24.77
C ARG A 76 26.37 11.19 23.66
N SER A 77 26.23 12.48 23.94
CA SER A 77 26.73 13.53 23.05
C SER A 77 28.23 13.32 22.87
N SER A 78 28.72 13.49 21.65
CA SER A 78 30.15 13.41 21.32
C SER A 78 30.94 14.63 21.80
N GLU A 79 30.50 15.26 22.89
CA GLU A 79 31.04 16.50 23.42
C GLU A 79 32.29 16.16 24.25
N GLY A 80 33.40 15.96 23.55
CA GLY A 80 34.69 15.65 24.15
C GLY A 80 35.84 15.47 23.16
N TRP A 81 35.66 15.82 21.88
CA TRP A 81 36.70 15.70 20.84
C TRP A 81 37.21 17.05 20.30
N LEU A 82 36.93 18.16 21.00
CA LEU A 82 37.39 19.51 20.61
C LEU A 82 38.18 20.22 21.74
N ASP A 83 38.88 19.49 22.60
CA ASP A 83 39.78 20.10 23.60
C ASP A 83 41.14 19.39 23.71
N GLU A 84 41.72 19.00 22.57
CA GLU A 84 43.14 18.65 22.47
C GLU A 84 43.72 19.35 21.23
N GLY A 85 44.16 20.60 21.39
CA GLY A 85 44.87 21.29 20.30
C GLY A 85 45.03 22.80 20.39
N ALA A 86 44.50 23.48 21.42
CA ALA A 86 44.67 24.92 21.59
C ALA A 86 45.60 25.25 22.78
N SER A 87 46.80 24.68 22.79
CA SER A 87 47.88 25.11 23.70
C SER A 87 49.23 24.72 23.09
N ASP A 88 49.62 25.38 22.00
CA ASP A 88 51.02 25.59 21.63
C ASP A 88 51.11 26.55 20.44
N LEU A 89 50.98 27.85 20.73
CA LEU A 89 51.54 28.93 19.92
C LEU A 89 51.98 30.04 20.89
N THR A 90 53.16 29.84 21.48
CA THR A 90 54.02 30.95 21.94
C THR A 90 55.19 31.05 20.97
#